data_AF-A0A7S1QY64-F1
#
_entry.id   AF-A0A7S1QY64-F1
#
_cell.length_a   1.000
_cell.length_b   1.000
_cell.length_c   1.000
_cell.angle_alpha   90.00
_cell.angle_beta   90.00
_cell.angle_gamma   90.00
#
_symmetry.space_group_name_H-M   'P 1'
#
loop_
_entity.id
_entity.type
_entity.pdbx_description
1 polymer ?
#
loop_
_entity_poly.entity_id
_entity_poly.type
_entity_poly.pdbx_seq_one_letter_code
_entity_poly.pdbx_strand_id
1 'polypeptide(L)'
;AGESDNKLLNVLVEIEDTYSWGRSQGTDAYGMAYDSKRFLDITPLRPVPKLHLPGMAKPANAMAQHSAPSRTKYQPMARARMGFLIVFDANRRESLEAATDICSELCGSNSLNRHSIFLVANKVDKDPYNPVVKEILREAKSFARAPSRHMHMAEVSALEFTRVRKLFRDITEELIMQPHLWSEDGEGLKSLVPPKTGSTGMTGGNAEDCSVQ
;
A
#
# COMPACT_ATOMS: atom_id res chain seq x y z
N ALA A 1 4.26 -34.39 24.73
CA ALA A 1 3.96 -33.69 23.47
C ALA A 1 3.08 -32.52 23.83
N GLY A 2 3.56 -31.29 23.63
CA GLY A 2 2.90 -30.08 24.13
C GLY A 2 1.61 -29.77 23.37
N GLU A 3 0.52 -29.57 24.10
CA GLU A 3 -0.63 -28.80 23.67
C GLU A 3 -0.16 -27.35 23.44
N SER A 4 0.46 -27.10 22.29
CA SER A 4 0.63 -25.74 21.81
C SER A 4 -0.77 -25.25 21.46
N ASP A 5 -1.36 -24.53 22.42
CA ASP A 5 -2.64 -23.84 22.31
C ASP A 5 -2.83 -23.30 20.88
N ASN A 6 -3.79 -23.87 20.17
CA ASN A 6 -4.21 -23.44 18.84
C ASN A 6 -5.03 -22.16 19.01
N LYS A 7 -4.38 -21.12 19.54
CA LYS A 7 -5.02 -19.89 19.98
C LYS A 7 -5.51 -19.16 18.75
N LEU A 8 -6.83 -19.12 18.61
CA LEU A 8 -7.47 -18.37 17.54
C LEU A 8 -7.07 -16.90 17.66
N LEU A 9 -6.43 -16.38 16.61
CA LEU A 9 -6.12 -14.98 16.50
C LEU A 9 -7.31 -14.27 15.84
N ASN A 10 -7.93 -13.35 16.58
CA ASN A 10 -8.94 -12.47 16.03
C ASN A 10 -8.25 -11.24 15.43
N VAL A 11 -8.47 -11.00 14.13
CA VAL A 11 -7.90 -9.86 13.41
C VAL A 11 -9.01 -8.97 12.91
N LEU A 12 -8.82 -7.66 13.07
CA LEU A 12 -9.65 -6.64 12.43
C LEU A 12 -8.90 -6.11 11.21
N VAL A 13 -9.52 -6.20 10.04
CA VAL A 13 -8.95 -5.71 8.77
C VAL A 13 -9.78 -4.53 8.30
N GLU A 14 -9.14 -3.39 8.10
CA GLU A 14 -9.70 -2.24 7.40
C GLU A 14 -9.35 -2.34 5.92
N ILE A 15 -10.35 -2.24 5.05
CA ILE A 15 -10.17 -2.24 3.60
C ILE A 15 -10.65 -0.90 3.09
N GLU A 16 -9.74 -0.13 2.51
CA GLU A 16 -10.04 1.15 1.89
C GLU A 16 -10.11 1.00 0.37
N ASP A 17 -11.21 1.44 -0.25
CA ASP A 17 -11.31 1.59 -1.70
C ASP A 17 -10.90 3.02 -2.08
N THR A 18 -9.68 3.14 -2.61
CA THR A 18 -9.03 4.43 -2.85
C THR A 18 -8.79 4.74 -4.33
N TYR A 19 -8.97 3.76 -5.23
CA TYR A 19 -8.67 3.94 -6.66
C TYR A 19 -9.56 3.08 -7.56
N SER A 20 -10.28 3.74 -8.49
CA SER A 20 -11.07 3.07 -9.51
C SER A 20 -10.81 3.68 -10.90
N TRP A 21 -9.92 3.06 -11.67
CA TRP A 21 -9.63 3.44 -13.05
C TRP A 21 -10.91 3.39 -13.92
N GLY A 22 -11.35 4.56 -14.40
CA GLY A 22 -12.38 4.69 -15.45
C GLY A 22 -13.85 4.76 -15.03
N ARG A 23 -14.20 4.74 -13.72
CA ARG A 23 -15.63 4.83 -13.32
C ARG A 23 -16.16 6.25 -13.10
N SER A 24 -15.30 7.22 -12.89
CA SER A 24 -15.72 8.50 -12.29
C SER A 24 -15.13 9.73 -12.95
N GLN A 25 -14.80 9.64 -14.24
CA GLN A 25 -14.29 10.77 -15.02
C GLN A 25 -13.08 11.49 -14.38
N GLY A 26 -12.29 10.77 -13.58
CA GLY A 26 -11.13 11.36 -12.91
C GLY A 26 -11.40 11.90 -11.51
N THR A 27 -12.56 11.65 -10.89
CA THR A 27 -12.85 12.07 -9.50
C THR A 27 -13.13 10.90 -8.56
N ASP A 28 -12.76 10.99 -7.29
CA ASP A 28 -13.08 9.98 -6.28
C ASP A 28 -14.55 10.02 -5.83
N ALA A 29 -14.93 9.12 -4.93
CA ALA A 29 -16.28 9.08 -4.36
C ALA A 29 -16.65 10.35 -3.56
N TYR A 30 -15.68 11.23 -3.30
CA TYR A 30 -15.83 12.50 -2.60
C TYR A 30 -15.81 13.70 -3.57
N GLY A 31 -15.78 13.46 -4.88
CA GLY A 31 -15.75 14.50 -5.91
C GLY A 31 -14.41 15.20 -6.05
N MET A 32 -13.34 14.69 -5.42
CA MET A 32 -12.00 15.23 -5.56
C MET A 32 -11.34 14.64 -6.80
N ALA A 33 -10.55 15.43 -7.53
CA ALA A 33 -9.74 14.89 -8.62
C ALA A 33 -8.83 13.78 -8.07
N TYR A 34 -8.78 12.66 -8.79
CA TYR A 34 -7.91 11.55 -8.44
C TYR A 34 -6.45 11.99 -8.48
N ASP A 35 -5.72 11.62 -7.43
CA ASP A 35 -4.29 11.81 -7.33
C ASP A 35 -3.67 10.52 -6.80
N SER A 36 -2.97 9.78 -7.67
CA SER A 36 -2.25 8.57 -7.28
C SER A 36 -1.22 8.87 -6.19
N LYS A 37 -0.70 10.10 -6.12
CA LYS A 37 0.27 10.50 -5.09
C LYS A 37 -0.35 10.51 -3.69
N ARG A 38 -1.65 10.81 -3.55
CA ARG A 38 -2.36 10.71 -2.27
C ARG A 38 -2.57 9.26 -1.85
N PHE A 39 -2.74 8.36 -2.81
CA PHE A 39 -2.78 6.92 -2.55
C PHE A 39 -1.41 6.36 -2.13
N LEU A 40 -0.33 6.99 -2.59
CA LEU A 40 1.04 6.62 -2.23
C LEU A 40 1.55 7.39 -1.00
N ASP A 41 0.80 8.37 -0.50
CA ASP A 41 1.13 9.08 0.71
C ASP A 41 0.83 8.19 1.93
N ILE A 42 1.88 7.50 2.36
CA ILE A 42 1.90 6.65 3.55
C ILE A 42 2.54 7.43 4.70
N THR A 43 2.72 8.75 4.54
CA THR A 43 3.29 9.57 5.60
C THR A 43 2.38 9.46 6.81
N PRO A 44 2.88 8.94 7.95
CA PRO A 44 2.06 8.79 9.14
C PRO A 44 1.56 10.17 9.53
N LEU A 45 0.23 10.35 9.54
CA LEU A 45 -0.39 11.54 10.10
C LEU A 45 0.14 11.71 11.53
N ARG A 46 0.67 12.90 11.84
CA ARG A 46 1.42 13.28 13.06
C ARG A 46 1.05 12.45 14.30
N PRO A 47 2.03 12.07 15.16
CA PRO A 47 1.78 11.23 16.34
C PRO A 47 0.53 11.71 17.11
N VAL A 48 -0.43 10.79 17.38
CA VAL A 48 -1.44 11.05 18.41
C VAL A 48 -0.60 11.28 19.66
N PRO A 49 -0.79 12.39 20.39
CA PRO A 49 -0.17 12.53 21.69
C PRO A 49 -0.45 11.26 22.47
N LYS A 50 0.61 10.57 22.92
CA LYS A 50 0.47 9.42 23.81
C LYS A 50 -0.24 9.94 25.06
N LEU A 51 -1.57 9.85 25.11
CA LEU A 51 -2.36 10.02 26.33
C LEU A 51 -2.17 8.74 27.18
N HIS A 52 -0.91 8.40 27.45
CA HIS A 52 -0.57 7.51 28.55
C HIS A 52 -0.62 8.37 29.82
N LEU A 53 -1.84 8.67 30.26
CA LEU A 53 -2.04 9.04 31.65
C LEU A 53 -1.78 7.76 32.48
N PRO A 54 -0.85 7.79 33.45
CA PRO A 54 -0.61 6.63 34.31
C PRO A 54 -1.92 6.28 35.05
N GLY A 55 -2.44 5.08 34.81
CA GLY A 55 -3.66 4.55 35.44
C GLY A 55 -4.88 4.32 34.54
N MET A 56 -4.83 4.64 33.24
CA MET A 56 -5.94 4.30 32.33
C MET A 56 -5.90 2.83 31.90
N ALA A 57 -7.01 2.11 32.13
CA ALA A 57 -7.23 0.75 31.68
C ALA A 57 -7.04 0.62 30.15
N LYS A 58 -6.58 -0.55 29.70
CA LYS A 58 -6.51 -0.92 28.28
C LYS A 58 -7.83 -0.51 27.60
N PRO A 59 -7.81 0.22 26.47
CA PRO A 59 -9.04 0.61 25.80
C PRO A 59 -9.86 -0.64 25.50
N ALA A 60 -11.12 -0.65 25.95
CA ALA A 60 -12.02 -1.80 25.84
C ALA A 60 -12.22 -2.26 24.39
N ASN A 61 -12.04 -1.35 23.43
CA ASN A 61 -12.13 -1.59 21.99
C ASN A 61 -10.94 -0.96 21.28
N ALA A 62 -10.25 -1.73 20.43
CA ALA A 62 -9.12 -1.26 19.61
C ALA A 62 -9.46 -0.03 18.74
N MET A 63 -10.74 0.17 18.43
CA MET A 63 -11.24 1.27 17.59
C MET A 63 -11.75 2.48 18.37
N ALA A 64 -11.74 2.47 19.71
CA ALA A 64 -12.35 3.53 20.53
C ALA A 64 -11.71 4.92 20.33
N GLN A 65 -10.48 4.98 19.83
CA GLN A 65 -9.73 6.22 19.60
C GLN A 65 -9.83 6.72 18.14
N HIS A 66 -10.51 5.98 17.26
CA HIS A 66 -10.59 6.30 15.84
C HIS A 66 -11.99 6.80 15.49
N SER A 67 -12.07 7.99 14.89
CA SER A 67 -13.31 8.47 14.29
C SER A 67 -13.58 7.70 13.01
N ALA A 68 -14.79 7.16 12.86
CA ALA A 68 -15.20 6.53 11.61
C ALA A 68 -15.11 7.53 10.43
N PRO A 69 -14.76 7.08 9.22
CA PRO A 69 -14.67 7.95 8.05
C PRO A 69 -16.02 8.64 7.77
N SER A 70 -15.96 9.92 7.39
CA SER A 70 -17.14 10.66 6.98
C SER A 70 -17.46 10.40 5.50
N ARG A 71 -18.74 10.42 5.15
CA ARG A 71 -19.18 10.42 3.74
C ARG A 71 -18.74 11.67 2.97
N THR A 72 -18.40 12.76 3.66
CA THR A 72 -18.09 14.06 3.05
C THR A 72 -16.60 14.33 2.90
N LYS A 73 -15.75 13.56 3.58
CA LYS A 73 -14.30 13.77 3.58
C LYS A 73 -13.58 12.48 3.89
N TYR A 74 -12.65 12.12 3.02
CA TYR A 74 -11.73 11.02 3.26
C TYR A 74 -10.78 11.35 4.42
N GLN A 75 -10.72 10.45 5.39
CA GLN A 75 -9.72 10.44 6.45
C GLN A 75 -9.45 8.97 6.81
N PRO A 76 -8.22 8.46 6.63
CA PRO A 76 -7.90 7.09 6.99
C PRO A 76 -8.06 6.89 8.51
N MET A 77 -8.64 5.77 8.95
CA MET A 77 -8.79 5.50 10.38
C MET A 77 -7.44 5.14 10.99
N ALA A 78 -6.67 4.26 10.33
CA ALA A 78 -5.37 3.78 10.78
C ALA A 78 -4.19 4.49 10.11
N ARG A 79 -3.04 4.49 10.80
CA ARG A 79 -1.83 5.28 10.47
C ARG A 79 -0.78 4.52 9.65
N ALA A 80 -1.04 3.25 9.33
CA ALA A 80 -0.12 2.37 8.63
C ALA A 80 -0.90 1.46 7.69
N ARG A 81 -0.87 1.76 6.39
CA ARG A 81 -1.28 0.78 5.38
C ARG A 81 -0.27 -0.36 5.47
N MET A 82 -0.75 -1.60 5.58
CA MET A 82 0.13 -2.77 5.71
C MET A 82 0.29 -3.51 4.38
N GLY A 83 -0.69 -3.37 3.49
CA GLY A 83 -0.64 -3.95 2.17
C GLY A 83 -1.56 -3.24 1.18
N PHE A 84 -1.39 -3.58 -0.09
CA PHE A 84 -2.12 -2.99 -1.21
C PHE A 84 -2.80 -4.09 -2.01
N LEU A 85 -4.09 -3.88 -2.30
CA LEU A 85 -4.87 -4.77 -3.16
C LEU A 85 -5.12 -4.05 -4.49
N ILE A 86 -4.36 -4.43 -5.52
CA ILE A 86 -4.47 -3.83 -6.85
C ILE A 86 -5.31 -4.75 -7.72
N VAL A 87 -6.55 -4.34 -7.99
CA VAL A 87 -7.54 -5.16 -8.68
C VAL A 87 -7.68 -4.72 -10.14
N PHE A 88 -7.60 -5.66 -11.07
CA PHE A 88 -7.90 -5.43 -12.48
C PHE A 88 -8.99 -6.39 -12.98
N ASP A 89 -9.62 -6.04 -14.11
CA ASP A 89 -10.62 -6.89 -14.75
C ASP A 89 -9.91 -7.82 -15.73
N ALA A 90 -9.99 -9.14 -15.50
CA ALA A 90 -9.33 -10.15 -16.32
C ALA A 90 -9.75 -10.10 -17.81
N ASN A 91 -10.86 -9.44 -18.12
CA ASN A 91 -11.41 -9.31 -19.46
C ASN A 91 -11.09 -7.95 -20.12
N ARG A 92 -10.30 -7.08 -19.48
CA ARG A 92 -9.94 -5.76 -20.02
C ARG A 92 -8.45 -5.50 -19.89
N ARG A 93 -7.75 -5.50 -21.03
CA ARG A 93 -6.30 -5.29 -21.09
C ARG A 93 -5.88 -3.94 -20.51
N GLU A 94 -6.63 -2.87 -20.78
CA GLU A 94 -6.25 -1.54 -20.29
C GLU A 94 -6.25 -1.48 -18.76
N SER A 95 -7.10 -2.30 -18.11
CA SER A 95 -7.11 -2.39 -16.65
C SER A 95 -5.91 -3.15 -16.08
N LEU A 96 -5.35 -4.11 -16.83
CA LEU A 96 -4.08 -4.75 -16.46
C LEU A 96 -2.93 -3.74 -16.59
N GLU A 97 -2.86 -3.02 -17.71
CA GLU A 97 -1.82 -2.00 -17.95
C GLU A 97 -1.79 -0.97 -16.81
N ALA A 98 -2.95 -0.41 -16.46
CA ALA A 98 -3.08 0.52 -15.34
C ALA A 98 -2.65 -0.11 -14.00
N ALA A 99 -3.03 -1.36 -13.73
CA ALA A 99 -2.61 -2.08 -12.53
C ALA A 99 -1.09 -2.31 -12.49
N THR A 100 -0.47 -2.65 -13.62
CA THR A 100 0.98 -2.85 -13.71
C THR A 100 1.75 -1.55 -13.54
N ASP A 101 1.21 -0.42 -14.01
CA ASP A 101 1.82 0.90 -13.80
C ASP A 101 1.82 1.25 -12.31
N ILE A 102 0.68 1.10 -11.64
CA ILE A 102 0.54 1.34 -10.20
C ILE A 102 1.48 0.43 -9.41
N CYS A 103 1.53 -0.86 -9.73
CA CYS A 103 2.45 -1.79 -9.06
C CYS A 103 3.92 -1.42 -9.30
N SER A 104 4.27 -0.91 -10.48
CA SER A 104 5.64 -0.47 -10.78
C SER A 104 6.01 0.80 -10.00
N GLU A 105 5.09 1.75 -9.86
CA GLU A 105 5.27 2.93 -9.01
C GLU A 105 5.44 2.54 -7.54
N LEU A 106 4.60 1.60 -7.05
CA LEU A 106 4.68 1.07 -5.69
C LEU A 106 6.03 0.37 -5.43
N CYS A 107 6.47 -0.51 -6.33
CA CYS A 107 7.74 -1.22 -6.19
C CYS A 107 8.98 -0.31 -6.36
N GLY A 108 8.87 0.78 -7.12
CA GLY A 108 9.97 1.73 -7.33
C GLY A 108 10.23 2.63 -6.13
N SER A 109 9.26 2.78 -5.23
CA SER A 109 9.40 3.63 -4.06
C SER A 109 10.06 2.87 -2.90
N ASN A 110 11.26 3.28 -2.51
CA ASN A 110 12.03 2.63 -1.43
C ASN A 110 11.30 2.59 -0.07
N SER A 111 10.35 3.51 0.18
CA SER A 111 9.53 3.51 1.40
C SER A 111 8.48 2.39 1.43
N LEU A 112 8.18 1.82 0.25
CA LEU A 112 7.09 0.88 0.02
C LEU A 112 7.53 -0.58 -0.06
N ASN A 113 8.84 -0.85 -0.16
CA ASN A 113 9.43 -2.20 -0.17
C ASN A 113 9.09 -3.08 1.05
N ARG A 114 8.46 -2.50 2.07
CA ARG A 114 7.99 -3.21 3.27
C ARG A 114 6.54 -3.69 3.18
N HIS A 115 5.76 -3.20 2.23
CA HIS A 115 4.32 -3.45 2.17
C HIS A 115 4.03 -4.64 1.25
N SER A 116 3.09 -5.49 1.66
CA SER A 116 2.66 -6.61 0.81
C SER A 116 1.73 -6.13 -0.30
N ILE A 117 2.10 -6.38 -1.55
CA ILE A 117 1.30 -6.02 -2.72
C ILE A 117 0.62 -7.28 -3.27
N PHE A 118 -0.68 -7.17 -3.54
CA PHE A 118 -1.51 -8.23 -4.09
C PHE A 118 -2.13 -7.75 -5.40
N LEU A 119 -1.68 -8.34 -6.52
CA LEU A 119 -2.27 -8.13 -7.85
C LEU A 119 -3.41 -9.12 -8.06
N VAL A 120 -4.63 -8.61 -8.24
CA VAL A 120 -5.85 -9.43 -8.26
C VAL A 120 -6.56 -9.32 -9.60
N ALA A 121 -6.61 -10.43 -10.32
CA ALA A 121 -7.42 -10.58 -11.52
C ALA A 121 -8.86 -10.91 -11.13
N ASN A 122 -9.77 -9.95 -11.26
CA ASN A 122 -11.20 -10.13 -10.96
C ASN A 122 -12.00 -10.47 -12.23
N LYS A 123 -13.21 -10.99 -12.04
CA LYS A 123 -14.17 -11.38 -13.10
C LYS A 123 -13.68 -12.51 -14.01
N VAL A 124 -12.93 -13.47 -13.44
CA VAL A 124 -12.43 -14.64 -14.19
C VAL A 124 -13.54 -15.60 -14.65
N ASP A 125 -14.75 -15.43 -14.11
CA ASP A 125 -15.97 -16.17 -14.47
C ASP A 125 -16.56 -15.77 -15.83
N LYS A 126 -16.32 -14.54 -16.30
CA LYS A 126 -17.07 -13.96 -17.43
C LYS A 126 -16.81 -14.68 -18.76
N ASP A 127 -15.55 -14.97 -19.08
CA ASP A 127 -15.16 -15.66 -20.31
C ASP A 127 -13.81 -16.41 -20.14
N PRO A 128 -13.79 -17.54 -19.41
CA PRO A 128 -12.55 -18.23 -19.05
C PRO A 128 -11.85 -18.91 -20.23
N TYR A 129 -12.57 -19.12 -21.34
CA TYR A 129 -12.02 -19.79 -22.52
C TYR A 129 -11.42 -18.83 -23.53
N ASN A 130 -11.70 -17.53 -23.40
CA ASN A 130 -11.17 -16.49 -24.27
C ASN A 130 -9.63 -16.51 -24.30
N PRO A 131 -9.01 -16.58 -25.49
CA PRO A 131 -7.55 -16.53 -25.60
C PRO A 131 -6.97 -15.21 -25.06
N VAL A 132 -7.69 -14.10 -25.17
CA VAL A 132 -7.25 -12.79 -24.65
C VAL A 132 -7.18 -12.81 -23.12
N VAL A 133 -8.19 -13.37 -22.45
CA VAL A 133 -8.20 -13.50 -20.98
C VAL A 133 -7.02 -14.35 -20.51
N LYS A 134 -6.78 -15.49 -21.17
CA LYS A 134 -5.65 -16.38 -20.85
C LYS A 134 -4.31 -15.65 -21.00
N GLU A 135 -4.17 -14.83 -22.03
CA GLU A 135 -2.97 -14.05 -22.27
C GLU A 135 -2.77 -12.97 -21.20
N ILE A 136 -3.81 -12.20 -20.86
CA ILE A 136 -3.80 -11.21 -19.78
C ILE A 136 -3.38 -11.86 -18.45
N LEU A 137 -3.96 -13.03 -18.11
CA LEU A 137 -3.62 -13.75 -16.88
C LEU A 137 -2.18 -14.26 -16.89
N ARG A 138 -1.68 -14.72 -18.04
CA ARG A 138 -0.29 -15.17 -18.21
C ARG A 138 0.70 -14.02 -18.02
N GLU A 139 0.37 -12.86 -18.58
CA GLU A 139 1.14 -11.62 -18.47
C GLU A 139 1.18 -11.14 -17.01
N ALA A 140 0.01 -11.03 -16.36
CA ALA A 140 -0.09 -10.65 -14.95
C ALA A 140 0.71 -11.57 -14.02
N LYS A 141 0.66 -12.89 -14.26
CA LYS A 141 1.46 -13.88 -13.50
C LYS A 141 2.96 -13.69 -13.71
N SER A 142 3.38 -13.47 -14.96
CA SER A 142 4.78 -13.24 -15.29
C SER A 142 5.30 -11.97 -14.62
N PHE A 143 4.49 -10.91 -14.66
CA PHE A 143 4.79 -9.64 -14.01
C PHE A 143 4.92 -9.78 -12.49
N ALA A 144 4.01 -10.51 -11.83
CA ALA A 144 4.07 -10.74 -10.39
C ALA A 144 5.25 -11.61 -9.93
N ARG A 145 5.70 -12.55 -10.77
CA ARG A 145 6.80 -13.48 -10.46
C ARG A 145 8.19 -12.92 -10.79
N ALA A 146 8.27 -11.69 -11.31
CA ALA A 146 9.55 -11.08 -11.62
C ALA A 146 10.43 -11.03 -10.35
N PRO A 147 11.72 -11.44 -10.39
CA PRO A 147 12.57 -11.53 -9.20
C PRO A 147 12.74 -10.21 -8.43
N SER A 148 12.56 -9.08 -9.11
CA SER A 148 12.63 -7.74 -8.55
C SER A 148 11.36 -7.33 -7.79
N ARG A 149 10.32 -8.17 -7.72
CA ARG A 149 9.02 -7.83 -7.15
C ARG A 149 8.61 -8.86 -6.11
N HIS A 150 8.27 -8.38 -4.92
CA HIS A 150 7.64 -9.18 -3.88
C HIS A 150 6.12 -8.97 -3.95
N MET A 151 5.47 -9.65 -4.90
CA MET A 151 4.05 -9.45 -5.17
C MET A 151 3.31 -10.79 -5.32
N HIS A 152 2.15 -10.88 -4.69
CA HIS A 152 1.26 -12.03 -4.82
C HIS A 152 0.28 -11.79 -5.97
N MET A 153 -0.07 -12.86 -6.70
CA MET A 153 -1.10 -12.81 -7.72
C MET A 153 -2.25 -13.76 -7.37
N ALA A 154 -3.48 -13.26 -7.49
CA ALA A 154 -4.68 -14.06 -7.27
C ALA A 154 -5.71 -13.87 -8.39
N GLU A 155 -6.40 -14.95 -8.71
CA GLU A 155 -7.54 -14.99 -9.63
C GLU A 155 -8.82 -15.16 -8.83
N VAL A 156 -9.77 -14.25 -8.99
CA VAL A 156 -11.01 -14.25 -8.22
C VAL A 156 -12.22 -13.92 -9.09
N SER A 157 -13.38 -14.37 -8.64
CA SER A 157 -14.66 -13.81 -9.07
C SER A 157 -15.38 -13.24 -7.86
N ALA A 158 -15.57 -11.93 -7.84
CA ALA A 158 -16.41 -11.30 -6.84
C ALA A 158 -17.90 -11.68 -7.00
N LEU A 159 -18.35 -11.89 -8.24
CA LEU A 159 -19.74 -12.22 -8.56
C LEU A 159 -20.09 -13.65 -8.11
N GLU A 160 -19.28 -14.62 -8.52
CA GLU A 160 -19.44 -16.04 -8.19
C GLU A 160 -18.79 -16.39 -6.83
N PHE A 161 -18.32 -15.37 -6.11
CA PHE A 161 -17.62 -15.50 -4.82
C PHE A 161 -16.47 -16.53 -4.83
N THR A 162 -15.86 -16.73 -6.01
CA THR A 162 -14.82 -17.74 -6.23
C THR A 162 -13.49 -17.22 -5.72
N ARG A 163 -12.86 -17.98 -4.81
CA ARG A 163 -11.54 -17.73 -4.21
C ARG A 163 -11.40 -16.42 -3.40
N VAL A 164 -12.45 -15.61 -3.27
CA VAL A 164 -12.44 -14.35 -2.49
C VAL A 164 -12.07 -14.61 -1.02
N ARG A 165 -12.70 -15.59 -0.36
CA ARG A 165 -12.37 -15.95 1.03
C ARG A 165 -10.92 -16.42 1.20
N LYS A 166 -10.41 -17.16 0.21
CA LYS A 166 -9.02 -17.62 0.22
C LYS A 166 -8.08 -16.42 0.09
N LEU A 167 -8.33 -15.52 -0.85
CA LEU A 167 -7.53 -14.31 -1.04
C LEU A 167 -7.39 -13.52 0.27
N PHE A 168 -8.50 -13.21 0.94
CA PHE A 168 -8.42 -12.44 2.20
C PHE A 168 -7.73 -13.19 3.33
N ARG A 169 -7.87 -14.52 3.40
CA ARG A 169 -7.13 -15.33 4.36
C ARG A 169 -5.63 -15.27 4.07
N ASP A 170 -5.22 -15.49 2.81
CA ASP A 170 -3.82 -15.45 2.41
C ASP A 170 -3.22 -14.06 2.71
N ILE A 171 -3.95 -12.97 2.41
CA ILE A 171 -3.52 -11.59 2.75
C ILE A 171 -3.31 -11.45 4.26
N THR A 172 -4.29 -11.89 5.06
CA THR A 172 -4.24 -11.73 6.51
C THR A 172 -3.06 -12.50 7.11
N GLU A 173 -2.86 -13.76 6.66
CA GLU A 173 -1.74 -14.60 7.07
C GLU A 173 -0.39 -13.95 6.72
N GLU A 174 -0.23 -13.46 5.50
CA GLU A 174 0.98 -12.77 5.05
C GLU A 174 1.29 -11.54 5.92
N LEU A 175 0.29 -10.70 6.18
CA LEU A 175 0.48 -9.50 7.00
C LEU A 175 0.85 -9.85 8.44
N ILE A 176 0.22 -10.86 9.05
CA ILE A 176 0.56 -11.31 10.41
C ILE A 176 2.01 -11.82 10.47
N MET A 177 2.49 -12.49 9.43
CA MET A 177 3.85 -13.03 9.36
C MET A 177 4.93 -11.95 9.20
N GLN A 178 4.54 -10.68 9.06
CA GLN A 178 5.46 -9.55 8.93
C GLN A 178 5.39 -8.61 10.15
N PRO A 179 5.93 -8.99 11.33
CA PRO A 179 5.85 -8.20 12.57
C PRO A 179 6.29 -6.74 12.45
N HIS A 180 7.23 -6.46 11.56
CA HIS A 180 7.76 -5.13 11.33
C HIS A 180 6.73 -4.13 10.74
N LEU A 181 5.63 -4.62 10.16
CA LEU A 181 4.49 -3.79 9.73
C LEU A 181 3.64 -3.30 10.90
N TRP A 182 3.74 -3.95 12.06
CA TRP A 182 2.92 -3.70 13.25
C TRP A 182 3.68 -2.95 14.34
N SER A 183 5.01 -2.96 14.30
CA SER A 183 5.85 -2.27 15.27
C SER A 183 5.77 -0.75 15.06
N GLU A 184 5.32 -0.02 16.08
CA GLU A 184 5.26 1.46 16.08
C GLU A 184 6.63 2.15 16.04
N ASP A 185 7.72 1.38 16.10
CA ASP A 185 9.09 1.88 16.09
C ASP A 185 9.50 2.33 14.68
N GLY A 186 9.03 3.53 14.33
CA GLY A 186 9.56 4.35 13.24
C GLY A 186 11.02 4.79 13.43
N GLU A 187 11.87 4.01 14.10
CA GLU A 187 13.32 4.23 14.16
C GLU A 187 13.98 4.00 12.78
N GLY A 188 13.34 3.23 11.90
CA GLY A 188 13.84 2.99 10.54
C GLY A 188 13.71 4.16 9.56
N LEU A 189 12.98 5.23 9.91
CA LEU A 189 12.83 6.41 9.03
C LEU A 189 13.85 7.53 9.33
N LYS A 190 14.66 7.42 10.40
CA LYS A 190 15.62 8.46 10.79
C LYS A 190 16.90 8.50 9.95
N SER A 191 17.14 7.53 9.07
CA SER A 191 18.43 7.41 8.34
C SER A 191 18.47 8.04 6.94
N LEU A 192 17.38 8.64 6.43
CA LEU A 192 17.33 9.13 5.04
C LEU A 192 17.41 10.65 4.88
N VAL A 193 17.66 11.40 5.96
CA VAL A 193 18.02 12.82 5.84
C VAL A 193 19.54 12.91 5.75
N PRO A 194 20.14 13.23 4.58
CA PRO A 194 21.56 13.54 4.54
C PRO A 194 21.81 14.74 5.47
N PRO A 195 22.88 14.71 6.29
CA PRO A 195 23.19 15.82 7.17
C PRO A 195 23.29 17.09 6.33
N LYS A 196 22.47 18.10 6.66
CA LYS A 196 22.64 19.46 6.16
C LYS A 196 24.04 19.88 6.55
N THR A 197 24.96 19.87 5.59
CA THR A 197 26.25 20.54 5.73
C THR A 197 25.94 22.01 5.98
N GLY A 198 26.20 22.43 7.21
CA GLY A 198 26.05 23.82 7.63
C GLY A 198 26.95 24.69 6.78
N SER A 199 26.33 25.48 5.93
CA SER A 199 26.90 26.71 5.39
C SER A 199 27.23 27.62 6.57
N THR A 200 28.53 27.78 6.84
CA THR A 200 29.06 28.90 7.60
C THR A 200 30.15 29.49 6.73
N GLY A 201 29.90 30.70 6.22
CA GLY A 201 30.79 31.35 5.27
C GLY A 201 32.10 31.81 5.91
N MET A 202 33.13 31.96 5.08
CA MET A 202 34.15 33.00 5.24
C MET A 202 34.57 33.54 3.87
N THR A 203 34.53 34.86 3.82
CA THR A 203 35.07 35.78 2.81
C THR A 203 36.58 35.65 2.63
N GLY A 204 37.07 35.91 1.42
CA GLY A 204 38.49 36.22 1.16
C GLY A 204 38.81 36.16 -0.32
N GLY A 205 39.04 37.32 -0.94
CA GLY A 205 39.32 37.43 -2.37
C GLY A 205 40.74 37.05 -2.76
N ASN A 206 40.96 36.92 -4.07
CA ASN A 206 42.06 37.58 -4.77
C ASN A 206 41.84 37.55 -6.28
N ALA A 207 42.18 38.67 -6.90
CA ALA A 207 42.35 38.84 -8.33
C ALA A 207 43.70 38.30 -8.77
N GLU A 208 43.76 37.73 -9.97
CA GLU A 208 44.90 37.65 -10.91
C GLU A 208 44.34 36.96 -12.17
N ASP A 209 44.03 37.73 -13.21
CA ASP A 209 44.95 38.08 -14.31
C ASP A 209 45.44 36.83 -15.05
N CYS A 210 44.88 36.58 -16.24
CA CYS A 210 45.62 35.86 -17.26
C CYS A 210 45.12 36.31 -18.64
N SER A 211 45.99 37.12 -19.24
CA SER A 211 45.92 37.62 -20.59
C SER A 211 46.12 36.51 -21.63
N VAL A 212 45.54 36.78 -22.80
CA VAL A 212 45.80 36.29 -24.14
C VAL A 212 47.23 35.77 -24.38
N GLN A 213 47.34 34.58 -24.99
CA GLN A 213 48.13 34.33 -26.19
C GLN A 213 47.56 33.15 -26.98
#